data_AF-A0A3B9XEG4-F1
#
_entry.id   AF-A0A3B9XEG4-F1
#
_cell.length_a   1.000
_cell.length_b   1.000
_cell.length_c   1.000
_cell.angle_alpha   90.00
_cell.angle_beta   90.00
_cell.angle_gamma   90.00
#
_symmetry.space_group_name_H-M   'P 1'
#
loop_
_entity.id
_entity.type
_entity.pdbx_description
1 polymer ?
#
loop_
_entity_poly.entity_id
_entity_poly.type
_entity_poly.pdbx_seq_one_letter_code
_entity_poly.pdbx_strand_id
1 'polypeptide(L)'
;MKLSLKKHSKFIEKGLHFQCQGSGKCCVSRGEYGEVYLTREDRKKMAEHLGLSVGEFKKKYCAGADGVWGLIQPEGLEDCIFLKDKRCQVYEARPTQCRTWPFWPENMNAKAWKKEVVAFCPGAQVTTKKSLRSSKEIEKELSDQIRAEKEIFES
;
A
#
# COMPACT_ATOMS: atom_id res chain seq x y z
N MET A 1 12.49 -6.17 13.11
CA MET A 1 11.94 -7.53 13.37
C MET A 1 12.12 -8.34 12.08
N LYS A 2 12.93 -9.41 12.05
CA LYS A 2 13.22 -10.16 10.81
C LYS A 2 11.96 -10.93 10.36
N LEU A 3 11.15 -10.34 9.50
CA LEU A 3 10.04 -11.01 8.81
C LEU A 3 10.63 -12.07 7.86
N SER A 4 10.70 -13.31 8.34
CA SER A 4 11.14 -14.45 7.54
C SER A 4 10.04 -14.80 6.54
N LEU A 5 10.34 -14.64 5.24
CA LEU A 5 9.47 -15.01 4.11
C LEU A 5 8.89 -16.43 4.23
N LYS A 6 9.60 -17.34 4.94
CA LYS A 6 9.16 -18.73 5.18
C LYS A 6 7.82 -18.84 5.91
N LYS A 7 7.44 -17.86 6.76
CA LYS A 7 6.20 -17.93 7.53
C LYS A 7 4.95 -17.61 6.69
N HIS A 8 5.10 -16.81 5.65
CA HIS A 8 3.99 -16.40 4.77
C HIS A 8 3.62 -17.49 3.75
N SER A 9 4.62 -18.26 3.31
CA SER A 9 4.49 -19.30 2.28
C SER A 9 3.31 -20.25 2.48
N LYS A 10 3.10 -20.77 3.71
CA LYS A 10 2.00 -21.73 3.97
C LYS A 10 0.61 -21.09 3.89
N PHE A 11 0.47 -19.81 4.23
CA PHE A 11 -0.83 -19.14 4.22
C PHE A 11 -1.31 -18.84 2.79
N ILE A 12 -0.37 -18.46 1.92
CA ILE A 12 -0.68 -18.04 0.55
C ILE A 12 -0.49 -19.15 -0.49
N GLU A 13 -0.17 -20.39 -0.06
CA GLU A 13 0.16 -21.53 -0.92
C GLU A 13 -0.90 -21.78 -2.02
N LYS A 14 -2.18 -21.66 -1.66
CA LYS A 14 -3.31 -21.84 -2.59
C LYS A 14 -3.75 -20.56 -3.29
N GLY A 15 -3.01 -19.47 -3.10
CA GLY A 15 -3.42 -18.13 -3.49
C GLY A 15 -4.47 -17.53 -2.55
N LEU A 16 -4.80 -16.27 -2.80
CA LEU A 16 -5.85 -15.53 -2.09
C LEU A 16 -6.76 -14.83 -3.09
N HIS A 17 -8.04 -14.78 -2.77
CA HIS A 17 -8.99 -14.01 -3.56
C HIS A 17 -8.88 -12.52 -3.22
N PHE A 18 -8.60 -11.70 -4.23
CA PHE A 18 -8.59 -10.26 -4.15
C PHE A 18 -8.82 -9.62 -5.53
N GLN A 19 -9.74 -8.66 -5.60
CA GLN A 19 -9.90 -7.79 -6.77
C GLN A 19 -10.23 -6.38 -6.32
N CYS A 20 -9.37 -5.41 -6.60
CA CYS A 20 -9.65 -4.01 -6.27
C CYS A 20 -11.00 -3.56 -6.86
N GLN A 21 -11.87 -3.02 -6.01
CA GLN A 21 -13.21 -2.53 -6.40
C GLN A 21 -13.25 -1.01 -6.62
N GLY A 22 -12.10 -0.34 -6.59
CA GLY A 22 -12.04 1.13 -6.66
C GLY A 22 -12.77 1.83 -5.49
N SER A 23 -12.88 1.15 -4.34
CA SER A 23 -13.73 1.59 -3.22
C SER A 23 -13.21 2.78 -2.42
N GLY A 24 -11.95 3.19 -2.64
CA GLY A 24 -11.30 4.26 -1.86
C GLY A 24 -10.95 3.89 -0.42
N LYS A 25 -11.45 2.77 0.11
CA LYS A 25 -11.25 2.38 1.51
C LYS A 25 -9.78 2.25 1.92
N CYS A 26 -8.89 1.77 1.05
CA CYS A 26 -7.45 1.71 1.35
C CYS A 26 -6.77 3.09 1.48
N CYS A 27 -7.46 4.17 1.11
CA CYS A 27 -6.99 5.55 1.23
C CYS A 27 -7.55 6.26 2.48
N VAL A 28 -8.42 5.60 3.25
CA VAL A 28 -9.02 6.14 4.48
C VAL A 28 -8.15 5.72 5.66
N SER A 29 -7.78 6.66 6.53
CA SER A 29 -6.96 6.33 7.71
C SER A 29 -7.74 5.48 8.70
N ARG A 30 -7.04 4.53 9.33
CA ARG A 30 -7.61 3.62 10.31
C ARG A 30 -6.71 3.51 11.54
N GLY A 31 -6.81 4.48 12.44
CA GLY A 31 -5.94 4.52 13.63
C GLY A 31 -4.47 4.61 13.23
N GLU A 32 -3.68 3.59 13.58
CA GLU A 32 -2.24 3.50 13.24
C GLU A 32 -1.96 3.33 11.74
N TYR A 33 -2.98 2.98 10.92
CA TYR A 33 -2.85 2.84 9.47
C TYR A 33 -3.32 4.11 8.76
N GLY A 34 -2.49 5.15 8.75
CA GLY A 34 -2.75 6.42 8.03
C GLY A 34 -1.56 6.92 7.22
N GLU A 35 -0.35 6.52 7.60
CA GLU A 35 0.87 7.01 6.98
C GLU A 35 1.24 6.21 5.73
N VAL A 36 1.55 6.94 4.67
CA VAL A 36 2.02 6.36 3.40
C VAL A 36 3.46 6.79 3.20
N TYR A 37 4.38 5.86 3.40
CA TYR A 37 5.80 6.11 3.21
C TYR A 37 6.22 5.91 1.76
N LEU A 38 7.24 6.65 1.34
CA LEU A 38 7.63 6.79 -0.06
C LEU A 38 9.10 6.50 -0.25
N THR A 39 9.39 5.56 -1.15
CA THR A 39 10.74 5.37 -1.69
C THR A 39 11.18 6.57 -2.53
N ARG A 40 12.47 6.60 -2.93
CA ARG A 40 12.94 7.57 -3.93
C ARG A 40 12.20 7.40 -5.25
N GLU A 41 11.90 6.16 -5.62
CA GLU A 41 11.23 5.84 -6.88
C GLU A 41 9.74 6.19 -6.86
N ASP A 42 9.05 5.99 -5.73
CA ASP A 42 7.66 6.42 -5.56
C ASP A 42 7.53 7.93 -5.76
N ARG A 43 8.43 8.72 -5.16
CA ARG A 43 8.45 10.18 -5.31
C ARG A 43 8.65 10.62 -6.76
N LYS A 44 9.50 9.93 -7.52
CA LYS A 44 9.69 10.21 -8.95
C LYS A 44 8.43 9.93 -9.76
N LYS A 45 7.86 8.73 -9.59
CA LYS A 45 6.65 8.30 -10.30
C LYS A 45 5.45 9.20 -10.03
N MET A 46 5.24 9.57 -8.76
CA MET A 46 4.15 10.45 -8.38
C MET A 46 4.36 11.87 -8.90
N ALA A 47 5.59 12.39 -8.85
CA ALA A 47 5.92 13.70 -9.41
C ALA A 47 5.66 13.74 -10.93
N GLU A 48 6.14 12.74 -11.67
CA GLU A 48 5.94 12.61 -13.12
C GLU A 48 4.45 12.56 -13.48
N HIS A 49 3.68 11.73 -12.78
CA HIS A 49 2.23 11.61 -12.99
C HIS A 49 1.47 12.92 -12.75
N LEU A 50 1.95 13.74 -11.81
CA LEU A 50 1.36 15.05 -11.48
C LEU A 50 1.93 16.19 -12.33
N GLY A 51 2.87 15.92 -13.25
CA GLY A 51 3.51 16.95 -14.07
C GLY A 51 4.40 17.90 -13.26
N LEU A 52 5.01 17.43 -12.17
CA LEU A 52 5.85 18.21 -11.27
C LEU A 52 7.29 17.72 -11.30
N SER A 53 8.23 18.59 -10.94
CA SER A 53 9.55 18.12 -10.54
C SER A 53 9.48 17.36 -9.20
N VAL A 54 10.44 16.47 -8.95
CA VAL A 54 10.54 15.76 -7.67
C VAL A 54 10.69 16.73 -6.48
N GLY A 55 11.37 17.86 -6.69
CA GLY A 55 11.51 18.91 -5.68
C GLY A 55 10.17 19.54 -5.30
N GLU A 56 9.37 19.91 -6.29
CA GLU A 56 8.03 20.47 -6.08
C GLU A 56 7.07 19.47 -5.47
N PHE A 57 7.11 18.22 -5.94
CA PHE A 57 6.30 17.14 -5.36
C PHE A 57 6.57 16.98 -3.87
N LYS A 58 7.85 16.86 -3.49
CA LYS A 58 8.23 16.76 -2.06
C LYS A 58 7.74 17.95 -1.26
N LYS A 59 7.89 19.17 -1.78
CA LYS A 59 7.48 20.39 -1.07
C LYS A 59 5.96 20.47 -0.88
N LYS A 60 5.18 20.00 -1.85
CA LYS A 60 3.70 20.09 -1.84
C LYS A 60 3.03 18.92 -1.13
N TYR A 61 3.60 17.72 -1.22
CA TYR A 61 2.89 16.48 -0.87
C TYR A 61 3.62 15.58 0.11
N CYS A 62 4.87 15.88 0.49
CA CYS A 62 5.61 15.05 1.43
C CYS A 62 5.96 15.77 2.72
N ALA A 63 5.93 15.02 3.82
CA ALA A 63 6.63 15.34 5.06
C ALA A 63 7.74 14.32 5.27
N GLY A 64 8.79 14.70 5.99
CA GLY A 64 9.89 13.80 6.28
C GLY A 64 10.97 14.41 7.15
N ALA A 65 11.58 13.56 7.97
CA ALA A 65 12.76 13.83 8.76
C ALA A 65 13.74 12.65 8.60
N ASP A 66 15.04 12.89 8.78
CA ASP A 66 16.07 11.83 8.82
C ASP A 66 16.06 10.87 7.62
N GLY A 67 15.76 11.39 6.43
CA GLY A 67 15.76 10.61 5.18
C GLY A 67 14.50 9.79 4.93
N VAL A 68 13.59 9.68 5.91
CA VAL A 68 12.27 9.06 5.77
C VAL A 68 11.29 10.08 5.20
N TRP A 69 10.57 9.70 4.15
CA TRP A 69 9.56 10.56 3.52
C TRP A 69 8.22 9.85 3.47
N GLY A 70 7.17 10.54 3.89
CA GLY A 70 5.78 10.10 3.76
C GLY A 70 4.92 11.15 3.07
N LEU A 71 3.74 10.76 2.62
CA LEU A 71 2.73 11.72 2.18
C LEU A 71 2.28 12.56 3.37
N ILE A 72 2.07 13.86 3.14
CA ILE A 72 1.43 14.70 4.15
C ILE A 72 -0.01 14.24 4.40
N GLN A 73 -0.42 14.32 5.64
CA GLN A 73 -1.82 14.26 6.04
C GLN A 73 -2.22 15.68 6.48
N PRO A 74 -2.99 16.42 5.66
CA PRO A 74 -3.40 17.77 6.03
C PRO A 74 -4.22 17.77 7.31
N GLU A 75 -4.05 18.81 8.12
CA GLU A 75 -4.81 18.98 9.35
C GLU A 75 -6.32 19.02 9.07
N GLY A 76 -7.10 18.23 9.81
CA GLY A 76 -8.54 18.10 9.61
C GLY A 76 -8.97 17.12 8.49
N LEU A 77 -8.02 16.49 7.78
CA LEU A 77 -8.28 15.45 6.79
C LEU A 77 -7.90 14.07 7.35
N GLU A 78 -8.91 13.25 7.65
CA GLU A 78 -8.71 11.85 8.06
C GLU A 78 -8.27 10.97 6.88
N ASP A 79 -8.56 11.37 5.65
CA ASP A 79 -8.27 10.60 4.44
C ASP A 79 -6.99 11.05 3.74
N CYS A 80 -6.43 10.16 2.91
CA CYS A 80 -5.31 10.49 2.04
C CYS A 80 -5.63 11.72 1.16
N ILE A 81 -4.66 12.62 1.01
CA ILE A 81 -4.76 13.85 0.20
C ILE A 81 -5.16 13.61 -1.27
N PHE A 82 -4.93 12.40 -1.81
CA PHE A 82 -5.31 12.02 -3.17
C PHE A 82 -6.65 11.28 -3.26
N LEU A 83 -7.42 11.18 -2.17
CA LEU A 83 -8.77 10.61 -2.21
C LEU A 83 -9.78 11.69 -2.58
N LYS A 84 -10.52 11.48 -3.67
CA LYS A 84 -11.64 12.33 -4.08
C LYS A 84 -12.76 11.47 -4.62
N ASP A 85 -14.00 11.77 -4.21
CA ASP A 85 -15.20 11.02 -4.61
C ASP A 85 -15.05 9.49 -4.42
N LYS A 86 -14.41 9.08 -3.31
CA LYS A 86 -14.07 7.69 -2.96
C LYS A 86 -13.14 7.00 -3.97
N ARG A 87 -12.38 7.76 -4.76
CA ARG A 87 -11.41 7.24 -5.73
C ARG A 87 -10.04 7.91 -5.57
N CYS A 88 -9.00 7.09 -5.68
CA CYS A 88 -7.63 7.57 -5.69
C CYS A 88 -7.36 8.32 -7.01
N GLN A 89 -6.99 9.59 -6.93
CA GLN A 89 -6.71 10.44 -8.08
C GLN A 89 -5.38 10.11 -8.77
N VAL A 90 -4.49 9.37 -8.08
CA VAL A 90 -3.17 8.97 -8.57
C VAL A 90 -3.05 7.45 -8.70
N TYR A 91 -4.13 6.77 -9.08
CA TYR A 91 -4.24 5.31 -9.01
C TYR A 91 -3.11 4.58 -9.77
N GLU A 92 -2.72 5.08 -10.94
CA GLU A 92 -1.64 4.51 -11.77
C GLU A 92 -0.24 4.77 -11.18
N ALA A 93 -0.08 5.88 -10.46
CA ALA A 93 1.17 6.31 -9.84
C ALA A 93 1.25 5.96 -8.35
N ARG A 94 0.35 5.11 -7.84
CA ARG A 94 0.31 4.73 -6.43
C ARG A 94 1.69 4.30 -5.93
N PRO A 95 2.12 4.78 -4.76
CA PRO A 95 3.38 4.34 -4.18
C PRO A 95 3.32 2.84 -3.86
N THR A 96 4.49 2.23 -3.68
CA THR A 96 4.63 0.78 -3.46
C THR A 96 3.67 0.28 -2.38
N GLN A 97 3.64 0.92 -1.21
CA GLN A 97 2.72 0.60 -0.11
C GLN A 97 1.24 0.58 -0.54
N CYS A 98 0.77 1.58 -1.29
CA CYS A 98 -0.61 1.61 -1.77
C CYS A 98 -0.91 0.61 -2.90
N ARG A 99 0.10 0.23 -3.69
CA ARG A 99 -0.04 -0.70 -4.82
C ARG A 99 -0.07 -2.15 -4.36
N THR A 100 0.71 -2.48 -3.34
CA THR A 100 0.83 -3.82 -2.75
C THR A 100 -0.27 -4.13 -1.75
N TRP A 101 -1.12 -3.16 -1.37
CA TRP A 101 -2.29 -3.45 -0.55
C TRP A 101 -3.20 -4.48 -1.24
N PRO A 102 -3.64 -5.56 -0.55
CA PRO A 102 -3.50 -5.85 0.89
C PRO A 102 -2.37 -6.82 1.24
N PHE A 103 -1.46 -7.13 0.32
CA PHE A 103 -0.39 -8.11 0.47
C PHE A 103 0.84 -7.56 1.21
N TRP A 104 0.61 -6.91 2.34
CA TRP A 104 1.66 -6.48 3.26
C TRP A 104 2.05 -7.61 4.22
N PRO A 105 3.32 -7.68 4.67
CA PRO A 105 3.80 -8.78 5.52
C PRO A 105 2.94 -9.05 6.76
N GLU A 106 2.46 -8.02 7.44
CA GLU A 106 1.60 -8.09 8.62
C GLU A 106 0.22 -8.70 8.33
N ASN A 107 -0.27 -8.57 7.09
CA ASN A 107 -1.55 -9.14 6.65
C ASN A 107 -1.43 -10.62 6.26
N MET A 108 -0.22 -11.13 6.03
CA MET A 108 0.03 -12.48 5.49
C MET A 108 -0.02 -13.56 6.57
N ASN A 109 -1.15 -13.60 7.27
CA ASN A 109 -1.57 -14.67 8.14
C ASN A 109 -3.11 -14.69 8.23
N ALA A 110 -3.69 -15.86 8.49
CA ALA A 110 -5.15 -16.03 8.47
C ALA A 110 -5.90 -15.10 9.44
N LYS A 111 -5.31 -14.79 10.60
CA LYS A 111 -5.94 -13.93 11.62
C LYS A 111 -6.02 -12.48 11.13
N ALA A 112 -4.89 -11.91 10.71
CA ALA A 112 -4.84 -10.54 10.21
C ALA A 112 -5.64 -10.39 8.91
N TRP A 113 -5.52 -11.34 7.97
CA TRP A 113 -6.30 -11.31 6.74
C TRP A 113 -7.80 -11.24 7.00
N LYS A 114 -8.32 -12.08 7.92
CA LYS A 114 -9.75 -12.07 8.26
C LYS A 114 -10.17 -10.78 8.96
N LYS A 115 -9.40 -10.31 9.94
CA LYS A 115 -9.78 -9.19 10.82
C LYS A 115 -9.53 -7.81 10.21
N GLU A 116 -8.41 -7.63 9.51
CA GLU A 116 -7.95 -6.32 9.04
C GLU A 116 -8.21 -6.10 7.54
N VAL A 117 -8.13 -7.16 6.74
CA VAL A 117 -8.30 -7.08 5.29
C VAL A 117 -9.74 -7.34 4.87
N VAL A 118 -10.28 -8.53 5.16
CA VAL A 118 -11.64 -8.94 4.71
C VAL A 118 -12.72 -8.07 5.34
N ALA A 119 -12.60 -7.73 6.63
CA ALA A 119 -13.58 -6.91 7.34
C ALA A 119 -13.72 -5.50 6.73
N PHE A 120 -12.65 -4.98 6.11
CA PHE A 120 -12.59 -3.61 5.65
C PHE A 120 -12.66 -3.47 4.13
N CYS A 121 -11.88 -4.28 3.40
CA CYS A 121 -11.70 -4.16 1.96
C CYS A 121 -12.71 -5.04 1.19
N PRO A 122 -13.66 -4.45 0.43
CA PRO A 122 -14.61 -5.23 -0.36
C PRO A 122 -13.91 -6.09 -1.43
N GLY A 123 -12.71 -5.69 -1.86
CA GLY A 123 -11.94 -6.47 -2.84
C GLY A 123 -11.51 -7.85 -2.35
N ALA A 124 -11.30 -8.01 -1.04
CA ALA A 124 -10.97 -9.30 -0.42
C ALA A 124 -12.20 -10.18 -0.15
N GLN A 125 -13.42 -9.66 -0.39
CA GLN A 125 -14.67 -10.41 -0.27
C GLN A 125 -15.12 -11.01 -1.60
N VAL A 126 -14.47 -10.64 -2.72
CA VAL A 126 -14.78 -11.14 -4.06
C VAL A 126 -14.20 -12.53 -4.26
N THR A 127 -15.02 -13.55 -4.47
CA THR A 127 -14.59 -14.97 -4.57
C THR A 127 -14.66 -15.55 -5.99
N THR A 128 -14.63 -14.70 -7.02
CA THR A 128 -14.69 -15.17 -8.42
C THR A 128 -13.36 -15.80 -8.86
N LYS A 129 -13.37 -16.61 -9.91
CA LYS A 129 -12.13 -17.17 -10.50
C LYS A 129 -11.13 -16.08 -10.91
N LYS A 130 -11.63 -14.91 -11.36
CA LYS A 130 -10.80 -13.77 -11.78
C LYS A 130 -10.14 -13.04 -10.61
N SER A 131 -10.67 -13.16 -9.39
CA SER A 131 -10.06 -12.54 -8.21
C SER A 131 -8.99 -13.43 -7.57
N LEU A 132 -8.82 -14.67 -8.00
CA LEU A 132 -7.78 -15.53 -7.45
C LEU A 132 -6.39 -15.00 -7.85
N ARG A 133 -5.64 -14.52 -6.87
CA ARG A 133 -4.23 -14.12 -6.98
C ARG A 133 -3.38 -15.33 -6.60
N SER A 134 -2.46 -15.71 -7.47
CA SER A 134 -1.56 -16.84 -7.23
C SER A 134 -0.55 -16.53 -6.12
N SER A 135 -0.01 -17.57 -5.48
CA SER A 135 1.08 -17.43 -4.50
C SER A 135 2.24 -16.61 -5.06
N LYS A 136 2.65 -16.89 -6.30
CA LYS A 136 3.75 -16.18 -6.98
C LYS A 136 3.48 -14.68 -7.16
N GLU A 137 2.26 -14.28 -7.50
CA GLU A 137 1.89 -12.87 -7.61
C GLU A 137 1.96 -12.18 -6.24
N ILE A 138 1.43 -12.84 -5.21
CA ILE A 138 1.42 -12.33 -3.84
C ILE A 138 2.86 -12.21 -3.30
N GLU A 139 3.70 -13.21 -3.54
CA GLU A 139 5.12 -13.21 -3.15
C GLU A 139 5.90 -12.07 -3.81
N LYS A 140 5.57 -11.76 -5.08
CA LYS A 140 6.17 -10.60 -5.76
C LYS A 140 5.78 -9.30 -5.06
N GLU A 141 4.49 -9.09 -4.80
CA GLU A 141 4.01 -7.86 -4.14
C GLU A 141 4.56 -7.73 -2.71
N LEU A 142 4.67 -8.84 -1.97
CA LEU A 142 5.34 -8.89 -0.67
C LEU A 142 6.81 -8.50 -0.76
N SER A 143 7.54 -9.04 -1.74
CA SER A 143 8.95 -8.70 -1.92
C SER A 143 9.14 -7.24 -2.30
N ASP A 144 8.25 -6.68 -3.12
CA ASP A 144 8.27 -5.27 -3.48
C ASP A 144 8.05 -4.39 -2.23
N GLN A 145 7.07 -4.76 -1.39
CA GLN A 145 6.79 -4.07 -0.13
C GLN A 145 7.97 -4.11 0.85
N ILE A 146 8.53 -5.30 1.10
CA ILE A 146 9.67 -5.49 2.01
C ILE A 146 10.90 -4.70 1.52
N ARG A 147 11.12 -4.66 0.20
CA ARG A 147 12.22 -3.88 -0.38
C ARG A 147 12.01 -2.39 -0.15
N ALA A 148 10.79 -1.90 -0.36
CA ALA A 148 10.45 -0.50 -0.11
C ALA A 148 10.67 -0.12 1.35
N GLU A 149 10.19 -0.93 2.30
CA GLU A 149 10.38 -0.70 3.73
C GLU A 149 11.86 -0.62 4.12
N LYS A 150 12.70 -1.53 3.57
CA LYS A 150 14.15 -1.48 3.80
C LYS A 150 14.80 -0.21 3.25
N GLU A 151 14.41 0.22 2.05
CA GLU A 151 14.89 1.49 1.48
C GLU A 151 14.45 2.71 2.32
N ILE A 152 13.29 2.62 2.97
CA ILE A 152 12.76 3.75 3.74
C ILE A 152 13.40 3.80 5.14
N PHE A 153 13.49 2.67 5.83
CA PHE A 153 13.77 2.63 7.27
C PHE A 153 15.14 2.04 7.67
N GLU A 154 15.85 1.38 6.76
CA GLU A 154 17.16 0.75 7.02
C GLU A 154 18.31 1.43 6.25
N SER A 155 18.07 2.62 5.68
CA SER A 155 19.01 3.33 4.79
C SER A 155 19.79 4.45 5.46
#